data_AF-A0A5E6TLH7-F1
#
_entry.id   AF-A0A5E6TLH7-F1
#
_cell.length_a   1.000
_cell.length_b   1.000
_cell.length_c   1.000
_cell.angle_alpha   90.00
_cell.angle_beta   90.00
_cell.angle_gamma   90.00
#
_symmetry.space_group_name_H-M   'P 1'
#
loop_
_entity.id
_entity.type
_entity.pdbx_description
1 polymer ?
#
loop_
_entity_poly.entity_id
_entity_poly.type
_entity_poly.pdbx_seq_one_letter_code
_entity_poly.pdbx_strand_id
1 'polypeptide(L)'
;MSNIDWSKLNTKAMKDAAIQAAQLSSAKADLSARNAKAVTQIARIQDRVDTIGFGIDIGEATAEDEAEQTALLLNLKAWKTYKFALGKVTVQPTWYQAPVWPVEPPIPEIIAAPLLSEPYTI
;
A
#
# COMPACT_ATOMS: atom_id res chain seq x y z
N MET A 1 -15.88 -43.46 -37.95
CA MET A 1 -16.32 -42.05 -37.78
C MET A 1 -15.83 -41.60 -36.42
N SER A 2 -14.92 -40.61 -36.34
CA SER A 2 -14.45 -40.09 -35.06
C SER A 2 -15.53 -39.18 -34.46
N ASN A 3 -15.96 -39.51 -33.25
CA ASN A 3 -16.90 -38.69 -32.49
C ASN A 3 -16.12 -37.55 -31.84
N ILE A 4 -16.38 -36.30 -32.25
CA ILE A 4 -15.75 -35.13 -31.62
C ILE A 4 -16.33 -35.02 -30.20
N ASP A 5 -15.44 -35.03 -29.21
CA ASP A 5 -15.81 -34.79 -27.82
C ASP A 5 -16.04 -33.29 -27.62
N TRP A 6 -17.29 -32.86 -27.83
CA TRP A 6 -17.73 -31.47 -27.70
C TRP A 6 -17.58 -30.91 -26.28
N SER A 7 -17.39 -31.76 -25.26
CA SER A 7 -17.10 -31.31 -23.89
C SER A 7 -15.73 -30.61 -23.77
N LYS A 8 -14.84 -30.79 -24.76
CA LYS A 8 -13.51 -30.17 -24.83
C LYS A 8 -13.49 -28.87 -25.64
N LEU A 9 -14.65 -28.40 -26.14
CA LEU A 9 -14.73 -27.19 -26.94
C LEU A 9 -14.66 -25.94 -26.06
N ASN A 10 -13.46 -25.39 -25.90
CA ASN A 10 -13.27 -24.13 -25.19
C ASN A 10 -13.56 -22.95 -26.14
N THR A 11 -14.75 -22.36 -26.01
CA THR A 11 -15.20 -21.28 -26.89
C THR A 11 -14.36 -20.01 -26.70
N LYS A 12 -14.35 -19.12 -27.71
CA LYS A 12 -13.71 -17.80 -27.58
C LYS A 12 -14.22 -17.05 -26.35
N ALA A 13 -15.53 -17.10 -26.10
CA ALA A 13 -16.16 -16.46 -24.95
C ALA A 13 -15.63 -17.02 -23.61
N MET A 14 -15.41 -18.33 -23.49
CA MET A 14 -14.84 -18.95 -22.29
C MET A 14 -13.39 -18.50 -22.05
N LYS A 15 -12.58 -18.41 -23.12
CA LYS A 15 -11.22 -17.89 -23.03
C LYS A 15 -11.18 -16.42 -22.60
N ASP A 16 -12.05 -15.60 -23.19
CA ASP A 16 -12.16 -14.18 -22.88
C ASP A 16 -12.60 -13.96 -21.42
N ALA A 17 -13.55 -14.77 -20.92
CA ALA A 17 -13.99 -14.72 -19.53
C ALA A 17 -12.88 -15.13 -18.55
N ALA A 18 -12.09 -16.15 -18.88
CA ALA A 18 -10.95 -16.58 -18.07
C ALA A 18 -9.86 -15.49 -17.98
N ILE A 19 -9.57 -14.81 -19.10
CA ILE A 19 -8.63 -13.69 -19.14
C ILE A 19 -9.12 -12.54 -18.26
N GLN A 20 -10.40 -12.17 -18.38
CA GLN A 20 -11.03 -11.14 -17.57
C GLN A 20 -10.98 -11.45 -16.07
N ALA A 21 -11.27 -12.70 -15.69
CA ALA A 21 -11.19 -13.15 -14.30
C ALA A 21 -9.74 -13.08 -13.76
N ALA A 22 -8.76 -13.49 -14.56
CA ALA A 22 -7.35 -13.42 -14.19
C ALA A 22 -6.88 -11.96 -13.99
N GLN A 23 -7.27 -11.06 -14.90
CA GLN A 23 -6.98 -9.63 -14.79
C GLN A 23 -7.60 -9.01 -13.54
N LEU A 24 -8.88 -9.32 -13.24
CA LEU A 24 -9.54 -8.84 -12.02
C LEU A 24 -8.86 -9.37 -10.75
N SER A 25 -8.46 -10.63 -10.75
CA SER A 25 -7.72 -11.24 -9.64
C SER A 25 -6.39 -10.52 -9.39
N SER A 26 -5.63 -10.26 -10.46
CA SER A 26 -4.37 -9.52 -10.40
C SER A 26 -4.57 -8.10 -9.85
N ALA A 27 -5.55 -7.35 -10.36
CA ALA A 27 -5.83 -6.00 -9.90
C ALA A 27 -6.24 -5.95 -8.42
N LYS A 28 -6.99 -6.95 -7.94
CA LYS A 28 -7.34 -7.09 -6.52
C LYS A 28 -6.12 -7.38 -5.65
N ALA A 29 -5.20 -8.23 -6.12
CA ALA A 29 -3.95 -8.52 -5.41
C ALA A 29 -3.10 -7.25 -5.28
N ASP A 30 -2.95 -6.46 -6.35
CA ASP A 30 -2.21 -5.19 -6.33
C ASP A 30 -2.83 -4.18 -5.36
N LEU A 31 -4.16 -4.02 -5.40
CA LEU A 31 -4.86 -3.14 -4.46
C LEU A 31 -4.67 -3.60 -3.01
N SER A 32 -4.72 -4.91 -2.75
CA SER A 32 -4.48 -5.48 -1.42
C SER A 32 -3.06 -5.22 -0.94
N ALA A 33 -2.05 -5.46 -1.77
CA ALA A 33 -0.64 -5.24 -1.45
C ALA A 33 -0.36 -3.75 -1.13
N ARG A 34 -0.91 -2.83 -1.93
CA ARG A 34 -0.81 -1.38 -1.69
C ARG A 34 -1.49 -0.97 -0.38
N ASN A 35 -2.66 -1.53 -0.08
CA ASN A 35 -3.35 -1.27 1.18
C ASN A 35 -2.56 -1.80 2.39
N ALA A 36 -2.02 -3.01 2.29
CA ALA A 36 -1.21 -3.61 3.34
C ALA A 36 0.02 -2.74 3.63
N LYS A 37 0.75 -2.32 2.58
CA LYS A 37 1.89 -1.41 2.72
C LYS A 37 1.49 -0.09 3.38
N ALA A 38 0.40 0.54 2.94
CA ALA A 38 -0.08 1.78 3.55
C ALA A 38 -0.45 1.60 5.04
N VAL A 39 -1.09 0.50 5.42
CA VAL A 39 -1.39 0.18 6.83
C VAL A 39 -0.11 0.05 7.65
N THR A 40 0.86 -0.72 7.18
CA THR A 40 2.16 -0.89 7.88
C THR A 40 2.89 0.44 8.04
N GLN A 41 2.91 1.28 7.00
CA GLN A 41 3.55 2.60 7.07
C GLN A 41 2.84 3.52 8.06
N ILE A 42 1.50 3.59 8.01
CA ILE A 42 0.71 4.40 8.95
C ILE A 42 0.95 3.95 10.38
N ALA A 43 0.92 2.64 10.66
CA ALA A 43 1.15 2.11 11.99
C ALA A 43 2.55 2.48 12.51
N ARG A 44 3.61 2.28 11.70
CA ARG A 44 4.98 2.62 12.09
C ARG A 44 5.14 4.12 12.40
N ILE A 45 4.58 4.97 11.55
CA ILE A 45 4.68 6.44 11.72
C ILE A 45 3.88 6.89 12.94
N GLN A 46 2.66 6.38 13.10
CA GLN A 46 1.81 6.72 14.25
C GLN A 46 2.46 6.31 15.57
N ASP A 47 3.02 5.10 15.63
CA ASP A 47 3.73 4.58 16.81
C ASP A 47 4.90 5.48 17.24
N ARG A 48 5.74 5.92 16.30
CA ARG A 48 6.83 6.87 16.58
C ARG A 48 6.30 8.25 17.01
N VAL A 49 5.27 8.77 16.35
CA VAL A 49 4.63 10.05 16.71
C VAL A 49 4.10 10.00 18.14
N ASP A 50 3.44 8.91 18.51
CA ASP A 50 2.85 8.71 19.84
C ASP A 50 3.96 8.55 20.90
N THR A 51 5.04 7.84 20.56
CA THR A 51 6.21 7.66 21.44
C THR A 51 6.92 8.98 21.73
N ILE A 52 7.16 9.80 20.70
CA ILE A 52 7.72 11.15 20.91
C ILE A 52 6.73 12.02 21.68
N GLY A 53 5.43 11.92 21.39
CA GLY A 53 4.39 12.65 22.11
C GLY A 53 4.43 12.37 23.62
N PHE A 54 4.58 11.10 23.99
CA PHE A 54 4.79 10.74 25.39
C PHE A 54 6.06 11.37 25.98
N GLY A 55 7.19 11.36 25.24
CA GLY A 55 8.43 12.02 25.65
C GLY A 55 8.26 13.52 25.91
N ILE A 56 7.47 14.20 25.07
CA ILE A 56 7.12 15.62 25.25
C ILE A 56 6.30 15.81 26.53
N ASP A 57 5.27 14.97 26.73
CA ASP A 57 4.38 15.07 27.89
C ASP A 57 5.11 14.90 29.24
N ILE A 58 6.15 14.06 29.27
CA ILE A 58 6.98 13.86 30.48
C ILE A 58 8.18 14.81 30.57
N GLY A 59 8.39 15.68 29.57
CA GLY A 59 9.49 16.65 29.54
C GLY A 59 10.87 16.05 29.25
N GLU A 60 10.91 14.87 28.62
CA GLU A 60 12.16 14.17 28.24
C GLU A 60 12.50 14.30 26.74
N ALA A 61 11.58 14.81 25.92
CA ALA A 61 11.85 15.01 24.50
C ALA A 61 12.87 16.13 24.25
N THR A 62 13.74 15.89 23.28
CA THR A 62 14.69 16.89 22.77
C THR A 62 14.07 17.75 21.67
N ALA A 63 14.72 18.85 21.29
CA ALA A 63 14.30 19.66 20.14
C ALA A 63 14.33 18.85 18.83
N GLU A 64 15.26 17.90 18.73
CA GLU A 64 15.36 16.96 17.61
C GLU A 64 14.17 16.00 17.57
N ASP A 65 13.69 15.51 18.71
CA ASP A 65 12.49 14.67 18.78
C ASP A 65 11.25 15.46 18.32
N GLU A 66 11.07 16.69 18.80
CA GLU A 66 9.94 17.56 18.37
C GLU A 66 9.96 17.85 16.85
N ALA A 67 11.16 18.06 16.30
CA ALA A 67 11.36 18.24 14.87
C ALA A 67 11.03 16.97 14.08
N GLU A 68 11.47 15.80 14.54
CA GLU A 68 11.11 14.50 13.97
C GLU A 68 9.59 14.30 14.00
N GLN A 69 8.94 14.53 15.13
CA GLN A 69 7.48 14.37 15.27
C GLN A 69 6.73 15.25 14.28
N THR A 70 7.13 16.52 14.15
CA THR A 70 6.52 17.47 13.20
C THR A 70 6.65 16.96 11.75
N ALA A 71 7.83 16.48 11.37
CA ALA A 71 8.05 15.91 10.04
C ALA A 71 7.23 14.62 9.81
N LEU A 72 7.13 13.76 10.83
CA LEU A 72 6.36 12.52 10.76
C LEU A 72 4.86 12.76 10.68
N LEU A 73 4.32 13.82 11.31
CA LEU A 73 2.91 14.20 11.16
C LEU A 73 2.54 14.56 9.71
N LEU A 74 3.43 15.22 8.97
CA LEU A 74 3.25 15.49 7.55
C LEU A 74 3.23 14.20 6.71
N ASN A 75 4.16 13.29 7.01
CA ASN A 75 4.21 11.98 6.34
C ASN A 75 2.96 11.14 6.66
N LEU A 76 2.53 11.12 7.91
CA LEU A 76 1.32 10.42 8.37
C LEU A 76 0.09 10.90 7.61
N LYS A 77 -0.04 12.22 7.42
CA LYS A 77 -1.12 12.80 6.60
C LYS A 77 -1.04 12.30 5.16
N ALA A 78 0.13 12.33 4.53
CA ALA A 78 0.32 11.87 3.15
C ALA A 78 -0.07 10.39 2.99
N TRP A 79 0.37 9.52 3.90
CA TRP A 79 0.03 8.09 3.90
C TRP A 79 -1.47 7.82 4.15
N LYS A 80 -2.11 8.57 5.06
CA LYS A 80 -3.57 8.50 5.27
C LYS A 80 -4.34 8.96 4.03
N THR A 81 -3.89 10.03 3.36
CA THR A 81 -4.47 10.50 2.09
C THR A 81 -4.32 9.47 0.98
N TYR A 82 -3.14 8.85 0.84
CA TYR A 82 -2.91 7.76 -0.12
C TYR A 82 -3.84 6.57 0.12
N LYS A 83 -3.95 6.10 1.38
CA LYS A 83 -4.85 4.99 1.74
C LYS A 83 -6.31 5.32 1.46
N PHE A 84 -6.74 6.56 1.74
CA PHE A 84 -8.07 7.03 1.39
C PHE A 84 -8.31 7.02 -0.13
N ALA A 85 -7.32 7.45 -0.92
CA ALA A 85 -7.40 7.41 -2.38
C ALA A 85 -7.46 5.98 -2.94
N LEU A 86 -6.72 5.03 -2.36
CA LEU A 86 -6.80 3.61 -2.73
C LEU A 86 -8.21 3.04 -2.56
N GLY A 87 -8.94 3.48 -1.53
CA GLY A 87 -10.34 3.09 -1.29
C GLY A 87 -11.32 3.51 -2.41
N LYS A 88 -10.89 4.38 -3.34
CA LYS A 88 -11.67 4.83 -4.49
C LYS A 88 -11.25 4.19 -5.81
N VAL A 89 -10.25 3.30 -5.83
CA VAL A 89 -9.74 2.71 -7.08
C VAL A 89 -10.78 1.80 -7.73
N THR A 90 -11.55 1.05 -6.94
CA THR A 90 -12.55 0.09 -7.45
C THR A 90 -13.78 0.72 -8.08
N VAL A 91 -13.99 2.03 -7.88
CA VAL A 91 -15.10 2.80 -8.48
C VAL A 91 -14.67 3.59 -9.72
N GLN A 92 -13.41 3.49 -10.13
CA GLN A 92 -12.92 4.14 -11.35
C GLN A 92 -13.56 3.50 -12.59
N PRO A 93 -13.86 4.27 -13.65
CA PRO A 93 -14.38 3.72 -14.90
C PRO A 93 -13.41 2.73 -15.59
N THR A 94 -12.11 2.85 -15.31
CA THR A 94 -11.06 1.98 -15.85
C THR A 94 -10.80 0.74 -14.98
N TRP A 95 -11.50 0.60 -13.85
CA TRP A 95 -11.42 -0.61 -13.05
C TRP A 95 -12.04 -1.78 -13.81
N TYR A 96 -11.42 -2.95 -13.86
CA TYR A 96 -10.14 -3.38 -13.29
C TYR A 96 -9.03 -3.49 -14.35
N GLN A 97 -9.32 -3.10 -15.60
CA GLN A 97 -8.47 -3.35 -16.76
C GLN A 97 -7.30 -2.37 -16.87
N ALA A 98 -7.47 -1.13 -16.42
CA ALA A 98 -6.46 -0.09 -16.43
C ALA A 98 -6.60 0.85 -15.21
N PRO A 99 -6.46 0.32 -13.97
CA PRO A 99 -6.61 1.12 -12.76
C PRO A 99 -5.60 2.28 -12.73
N VAL A 100 -6.07 3.48 -12.39
CA VAL A 100 -5.22 4.64 -12.14
C VAL A 100 -4.86 4.65 -10.66
N TRP A 101 -3.61 4.30 -10.35
CA TRP A 101 -3.14 4.25 -8.97
C TRP A 101 -2.79 5.65 -8.44
N PRO A 102 -3.19 5.99 -7.20
CA PRO A 102 -2.69 7.20 -6.56
C PRO A 102 -1.17 7.13 -6.39
N VAL A 103 -0.52 8.28 -6.37
CA VAL A 103 0.93 8.37 -6.14
C VAL A 103 1.24 7.94 -4.71
N GLU A 104 2.12 6.97 -4.59
CA GLU A 104 2.57 6.49 -3.28
C GLU A 104 3.50 7.54 -2.63
N PRO A 105 3.28 7.91 -1.35
CA PRO A 105 4.16 8.83 -0.64
C PRO A 105 5.55 8.23 -0.40
N PRO A 106 6.58 9.07 -0.19
CA PRO A 106 7.88 8.58 0.26
C PRO A 106 7.77 7.88 1.62
N ILE A 107 8.60 6.86 1.82
CA ILE A 107 8.77 6.20 3.12
C ILE A 107 9.64 7.13 3.96
N PRO A 108 9.16 7.64 5.12
CA PRO A 108 10.00 8.46 5.97
C PRO A 108 11.05 7.61 6.68
N GLU A 109 12.23 8.20 6.83
CA GLU A 109 13.25 7.77 7.78
C GLU A 109 12.73 8.02 9.21
N ILE A 110 12.91 7.03 10.08
CA ILE A 110 12.55 7.12 11.51
C ILE A 110 13.81 6.75 12.28
N ILE A 111 14.33 7.70 13.05
CA ILE A 111 15.68 7.62 13.65
C ILE A 111 15.77 6.44 14.63
N ALA A 112 14.69 6.17 15.36
CA ALA A 112 14.63 5.10 16.36
C ALA A 112 14.20 3.73 15.83
N ALA A 113 13.93 3.57 14.53
CA ALA A 113 13.48 2.30 13.94
C ALA A 113 14.53 1.77 12.96
N PRO A 114 15.31 0.71 13.31
CA PRO A 114 16.48 0.27 12.54
C PRO A 114 16.13 -0.50 11.25
N LEU A 115 14.95 -0.30 10.66
CA LEU A 115 14.53 -1.08 9.50
C LEU A 115 15.12 -0.60 8.16
N LEU A 116 15.92 0.47 8.14
CA LEU A 116 16.55 1.00 6.92
C LEU A 116 17.93 1.66 7.13
N SER A 117 18.62 1.46 8.27
CA SER A 117 20.06 1.77 8.28
C SER A 117 20.77 0.72 7.40
N GLU A 118 21.57 1.21 6.45
CA GLU A 118 22.16 0.47 5.34
C GLU A 118 22.74 -0.91 5.72
N PRO A 119 22.78 -1.89 4.80
CA PRO A 119 23.50 -3.13 5.05
C PRO A 119 24.97 -2.78 5.37
N TYR A 120 25.36 -3.07 6.61
CA TYR A 120 26.73 -2.96 7.09
C TYR A 120 27.66 -3.66 6.10
N THR A 121 28.41 -2.86 5.33
CA THR A 121 29.39 -3.39 4.38
C THR A 121 30.68 -3.60 5.17
N ILE A 122 31.06 -4.87 5.35
CA ILE A 122 32.35 -5.28 5.94
C ILE A 122 33.41 -5.28 4.84
#